data_AF-A0A0S2THE3-F1
#
_entry.id   AF-A0A0S2THE3-F1
#
_cell.length_a   1.000
_cell.length_b   1.000
_cell.length_c   1.000
_cell.angle_alpha   90.00
_cell.angle_beta   90.00
_cell.angle_gamma   90.00
#
_symmetry.space_group_name_H-M   'P 1'
#
loop_
_entity.id
_entity.type
_entity.pdbx_description
1 polymer ?
#
loop_
_entity_poly.entity_id
_entity_poly.type
_entity_poly.pdbx_seq_one_letter_code
_entity_poly.pdbx_strand_id
1 'polypeptide(L)'
;MTMWIFVAVFFAILFVLALIHYRLNKEFKIETSWLALGLAPVVIWLLATGQLAEFNGFGLAFKLNQATALPVSLQQEGSLIEPEQISANEKEGLSKIPAFVEKKVAALRLNINKPNYYSNWAIKQYLQALTPYPFFKYVLFTRTSGEFMGIMDASQLLFEMRENNLDIVARLESGNVTTLGDITTASIEQGSSKEKALQLMSHNNLSELPVVNEKKQLIGMVERDRITSNIVAELVAANK
;
A
#
# COMPACT_ATOMS: atom_id res chain seq x y z
N MET A 1 5.79 -36.81 -34.03
CA MET A 1 6.68 -37.96 -33.73
C MET A 1 6.98 -38.10 -32.24
N THR A 2 7.12 -36.99 -31.50
CA THR A 2 7.40 -36.98 -30.04
C THR A 2 6.31 -37.63 -29.18
N MET A 3 5.02 -37.42 -29.48
CA MET A 3 3.90 -37.95 -28.68
C MET A 3 3.88 -39.49 -28.59
N TRP A 4 4.16 -40.20 -29.69
CA TRP A 4 4.17 -41.67 -29.71
C TRP A 4 5.30 -42.28 -28.86
N ILE A 5 6.42 -41.56 -28.70
CA ILE A 5 7.52 -41.97 -27.84
C ILE A 5 7.09 -41.91 -26.37
N PHE A 6 6.38 -40.87 -25.95
CA PHE A 6 5.90 -40.75 -24.57
C PHE A 6 4.83 -41.79 -24.23
N VAL A 7 3.92 -42.08 -25.17
CA VAL A 7 2.94 -43.17 -25.01
C VAL A 7 3.67 -44.52 -24.87
N ALA A 8 4.67 -44.79 -25.72
CA ALA A 8 5.46 -46.01 -25.61
C ALA A 8 6.25 -46.10 -24.29
N VAL A 9 6.82 -45.00 -23.81
CA VAL A 9 7.52 -44.92 -22.52
C VAL A 9 6.56 -45.13 -21.34
N PHE A 10 5.36 -44.55 -21.38
CA PHE A 10 4.33 -44.76 -20.36
C PHE A 10 3.93 -46.24 -20.25
N PHE A 11 3.66 -46.89 -21.39
CA PHE A 11 3.34 -48.32 -21.42
C PHE A 11 4.52 -49.20 -21.00
N ALA A 12 5.76 -48.82 -21.35
CA ALA A 12 6.96 -49.52 -20.90
C ALA A 12 7.14 -49.43 -19.37
N ILE A 13 6.92 -48.25 -18.77
CA ILE A 13 6.98 -48.05 -17.31
C ILE A 13 5.89 -48.87 -16.61
N LEU A 14 4.64 -48.82 -17.11
CA LEU A 14 3.54 -49.62 -16.58
C LEU A 14 3.82 -51.13 -16.67
N PHE A 15 4.38 -51.59 -17.79
CA PHE A 15 4.74 -52.98 -17.99
C PHE A 15 5.83 -53.44 -17.02
N VAL A 16 6.89 -52.63 -16.84
CA VAL A 16 7.96 -52.92 -15.87
C VAL A 16 7.42 -52.96 -14.44
N LEU A 17 6.57 -52.00 -14.05
CA LEU A 17 5.94 -51.98 -12.73
C LEU A 17 5.03 -53.19 -12.50
N ALA A 18 4.25 -53.58 -13.51
CA ALA A 18 3.41 -54.78 -13.45
C ALA A 18 4.25 -56.06 -13.31
N LEU A 19 5.39 -56.15 -14.00
CA LEU A 19 6.28 -57.31 -13.97
C LEU A 19 7.01 -57.44 -12.62
N ILE A 20 7.43 -56.30 -12.04
CA ILE A 20 7.99 -56.22 -10.68
C ILE A 20 6.94 -56.65 -9.65
N HIS A 21 5.72 -56.13 -9.75
CA HIS A 21 4.65 -56.46 -8.82
C HIS A 21 4.27 -57.96 -8.92
N TYR A 22 4.19 -58.52 -10.13
CA TYR A 22 3.91 -59.93 -10.34
C TYR A 22 4.98 -60.83 -9.71
N ARG A 23 6.26 -60.46 -9.86
CA ARG A 23 7.39 -61.17 -9.24
C ARG A 23 7.35 -61.15 -7.70
N LEU A 24 6.90 -60.05 -7.11
CA LEU A 24 6.91 -59.85 -5.66
C LEU A 24 5.68 -60.47 -4.97
N ASN A 25 4.48 -60.26 -5.52
CA ASN A 25 3.24 -60.55 -4.79
C ASN A 25 2.40 -61.69 -5.41
N LYS A 26 2.78 -62.23 -6.58
CA LYS A 26 2.07 -63.30 -7.33
C LYS A 26 0.56 -63.07 -7.60
N GLU A 27 0.00 -61.93 -7.24
CA GLU A 27 -1.36 -61.50 -7.56
C GLU A 27 -1.32 -60.25 -8.46
N PHE A 28 -2.11 -60.26 -9.54
CA PHE A 28 -2.36 -59.08 -10.36
C PHE A 28 -3.48 -58.24 -9.73
N LYS A 29 -3.14 -57.40 -8.75
CA LYS A 29 -4.03 -56.34 -8.28
C LYS A 29 -3.42 -55.00 -8.63
N ILE A 30 -3.96 -54.36 -9.66
CA ILE A 30 -3.59 -52.98 -10.00
C ILE A 30 -4.30 -52.08 -9.01
N GLU A 31 -3.63 -51.69 -7.93
CA GLU A 31 -4.14 -50.65 -7.05
C GLU A 31 -4.11 -49.29 -7.77
N THR A 32 -5.11 -48.46 -7.50
CA THR A 32 -5.26 -47.12 -8.08
C THR A 32 -4.01 -46.24 -7.87
N SER A 33 -3.26 -46.49 -6.80
CA SER A 33 -1.97 -45.85 -6.49
C SER A 33 -0.91 -46.05 -7.58
N TRP A 34 -0.81 -47.25 -8.17
CA TRP A 34 0.17 -47.54 -9.22
C TRP A 34 -0.20 -46.87 -10.54
N LEU A 35 -1.50 -46.75 -10.81
CA LEU A 35 -2.01 -46.04 -11.99
C LEU A 35 -1.67 -44.54 -11.91
N ALA A 36 -1.85 -43.93 -10.72
CA ALA A 36 -1.49 -42.54 -10.48
C ALA A 36 0.01 -42.30 -10.66
N LEU A 37 0.85 -43.21 -10.15
CA LEU A 37 2.31 -43.12 -10.28
C LEU A 37 2.75 -43.24 -11.74
N GLY A 38 2.13 -44.14 -12.52
CA GLY A 38 2.39 -44.27 -13.94
C GLY A 38 2.00 -43.03 -14.74
N LEU A 39 0.92 -42.33 -14.35
CA LEU A 39 0.43 -41.13 -15.02
C LEU A 39 1.21 -39.86 -14.69
N ALA A 40 1.93 -39.81 -13.56
CA ALA A 40 2.63 -38.61 -13.10
C ALA A 40 3.60 -37.99 -14.14
N PRO A 41 4.46 -38.75 -14.83
CA PRO A 41 5.38 -38.18 -15.83
C PRO A 41 4.65 -37.54 -17.02
N VAL A 42 3.50 -38.11 -17.41
CA VAL A 42 2.67 -37.60 -18.51
C VAL A 42 2.01 -36.28 -18.11
N VAL A 43 1.47 -36.20 -16.88
CA VAL A 43 0.86 -34.98 -16.34
C VAL A 43 1.89 -33.86 -16.21
N ILE A 44 3.09 -34.15 -15.68
CA ILE A 44 4.19 -33.18 -15.55
C ILE A 44 4.61 -32.66 -16.93
N TRP A 45 4.72 -33.53 -17.93
CA TRP A 45 5.05 -33.13 -19.29
C TRP A 45 3.96 -32.27 -19.94
N LEU A 46 2.68 -32.61 -19.76
CA LEU A 46 1.54 -31.83 -20.25
C LEU A 46 1.48 -30.44 -19.60
N LEU A 47 1.87 -30.31 -18.32
CA LEU A 47 1.98 -29.03 -17.64
C LEU A 47 3.12 -28.19 -18.22
N ALA A 48 4.30 -28.79 -18.39
CA ALA A 48 5.49 -28.10 -18.89
C ALA A 48 5.34 -27.60 -20.35
N THR A 49 4.55 -28.29 -21.17
CA THR A 49 4.33 -27.94 -22.58
C THR A 49 3.13 -27.04 -22.80
N GLY A 50 2.37 -26.70 -21.75
CA GLY A 50 1.16 -25.87 -21.85
C GLY A 50 -0.05 -26.56 -22.50
N GLN A 51 0.07 -27.84 -22.90
CA GLN A 51 -1.00 -28.58 -23.57
C GLN A 51 -2.22 -28.84 -22.67
N LEU A 52 -2.07 -28.73 -21.35
CA LEU A 52 -3.19 -28.77 -20.41
C LEU A 52 -4.16 -27.58 -20.56
N ALA A 53 -3.70 -26.44 -21.08
CA ALA A 53 -4.55 -25.28 -21.36
C ALA A 53 -5.47 -25.53 -22.58
N GLU A 54 -5.07 -26.41 -23.51
CA GLU A 54 -5.85 -26.76 -24.70
C GLU A 54 -6.80 -27.96 -24.47
N PHE A 55 -6.79 -28.56 -23.27
CA PHE A 55 -7.64 -29.71 -22.92
C PHE A 55 -9.09 -29.28 -22.67
N ASN A 56 -9.78 -28.88 -23.74
CA ASN A 56 -11.18 -28.42 -23.76
C ASN A 56 -12.24 -29.54 -23.59
N GLY A 57 -11.87 -30.71 -23.07
CA GLY A 57 -12.71 -31.92 -23.13
C GLY A 57 -13.50 -32.28 -21.86
N PHE A 58 -13.22 -31.65 -20.70
CA PHE A 58 -13.68 -32.18 -19.40
C PHE A 58 -14.39 -31.17 -18.48
N GLY A 59 -14.80 -30.00 -18.99
CA GLY A 59 -15.51 -28.98 -18.19
C GLY A 59 -14.69 -28.29 -17.09
N LEU A 60 -13.43 -28.71 -16.88
CA LEU A 60 -12.50 -28.13 -15.92
C LEU A 60 -11.97 -26.75 -16.36
N ALA A 61 -11.67 -26.58 -17.65
CA ALA A 61 -11.23 -25.28 -18.20
C ALA A 61 -12.31 -24.20 -18.07
N PHE A 62 -13.59 -24.59 -18.19
CA PHE A 62 -14.72 -23.68 -18.02
C PHE A 62 -14.85 -23.17 -16.58
N LYS A 63 -14.54 -24.00 -15.58
CA LYS A 63 -14.56 -23.62 -14.16
C LYS A 63 -13.34 -22.76 -13.75
N LEU A 64 -12.16 -23.02 -14.32
CA LEU A 64 -10.96 -22.23 -14.02
C LEU A 64 -11.04 -20.83 -14.64
N ASN A 65 -11.54 -20.73 -15.88
CA ASN A 65 -11.74 -19.44 -16.55
C ASN A 65 -12.89 -18.65 -15.92
N GLN A 66 -13.97 -19.28 -15.44
CA GLN A 66 -15.03 -18.55 -14.72
C GLN A 66 -14.58 -18.02 -13.35
N ALA A 67 -13.66 -18.72 -12.67
CA ALA A 67 -13.11 -18.26 -11.39
C ALA A 67 -12.08 -17.11 -11.54
N THR A 68 -11.52 -16.91 -12.73
CA THR A 68 -10.52 -15.85 -13.02
C THR A 68 -11.05 -14.72 -13.90
N ALA A 69 -12.16 -14.93 -14.60
CA ALA A 69 -12.78 -13.95 -15.50
C ALA A 69 -14.06 -13.32 -14.94
N LEU A 70 -14.31 -13.40 -13.64
CA LEU A 70 -15.14 -12.36 -13.02
C LEU A 70 -14.27 -11.11 -13.00
N PRO A 71 -14.50 -10.10 -13.87
CA PRO A 71 -13.95 -8.79 -13.58
C PRO A 71 -14.49 -8.46 -12.19
N VAL A 72 -13.62 -8.38 -11.18
CA VAL A 72 -13.94 -7.72 -9.93
C VAL A 72 -14.10 -6.26 -10.31
N SER A 73 -15.26 -5.96 -10.88
CA SER A 73 -15.78 -4.63 -11.03
C SER A 73 -16.12 -4.28 -9.61
N LEU A 74 -15.15 -3.69 -8.89
CA LEU A 74 -15.44 -2.88 -7.72
C LEU A 74 -16.59 -1.98 -8.17
N GLN A 75 -17.80 -2.32 -7.75
CA GLN A 75 -19.00 -1.67 -8.21
C GLN A 75 -18.80 -0.19 -7.96
N GLN A 76 -18.73 0.51 -9.09
CA GLN A 76 -18.89 1.92 -9.48
C GLN A 76 -19.41 2.97 -8.47
N GLU A 77 -19.11 2.81 -7.19
CA GLU A 77 -19.08 3.79 -6.10
C GLU A 77 -17.86 3.39 -5.27
N GLY A 78 -16.67 3.58 -5.86
CA GLY A 78 -15.41 3.19 -5.24
C GLY A 78 -15.33 3.74 -3.82
N SER A 79 -15.41 2.84 -2.84
CA SER A 79 -15.39 3.13 -1.40
C SER A 79 -14.55 4.37 -1.12
N LEU A 80 -15.22 5.44 -0.72
CA LEU A 80 -14.60 6.76 -0.59
C LEU A 80 -13.47 6.68 0.43
N ILE A 81 -12.47 7.55 0.28
CA ILE A 81 -11.46 7.67 1.32
C ILE A 81 -12.09 8.21 2.60
N GLU A 82 -11.85 7.51 3.71
CA GLU A 82 -12.15 8.01 5.06
C GLU A 82 -10.86 8.54 5.67
N PRO A 83 -10.69 9.87 5.77
CA PRO A 83 -9.47 10.43 6.31
C PRO A 83 -9.37 10.18 7.82
N GLU A 84 -8.17 9.82 8.27
CA GLU A 84 -7.85 9.86 9.69
C GLU A 84 -7.65 11.32 10.11
N GLN A 85 -8.49 11.78 11.04
CA GLN A 85 -8.43 13.16 11.49
C GLN A 85 -7.12 13.42 12.25
N ILE A 86 -6.41 14.46 11.84
CA ILE A 86 -5.17 14.89 12.49
C ILE A 86 -5.43 16.16 13.30
N SER A 87 -5.09 16.10 14.59
CA SER A 87 -5.07 17.29 15.43
C SER A 87 -3.89 18.18 15.04
N ALA A 88 -4.18 19.39 14.57
CA ALA A 88 -3.18 20.37 14.17
C ALA A 88 -3.45 21.72 14.83
N ASN A 89 -2.49 22.21 15.62
CA ASN A 89 -2.61 23.49 16.33
C ASN A 89 -1.55 24.49 15.85
N GLU A 90 -1.93 25.77 15.77
CA GLU A 90 -0.99 26.85 15.44
C GLU A 90 0.08 26.99 16.52
N LYS A 91 1.32 27.23 16.09
CA LYS A 91 2.41 27.53 17.02
C LYS A 91 2.09 28.76 17.88
N GLU A 92 2.05 28.56 19.19
CA GLU A 92 1.90 29.62 20.18
C GLU A 92 3.27 30.00 20.83
N GLY A 93 3.23 30.64 22.00
CA GLY A 93 4.41 30.86 22.84
C GLY A 93 4.90 29.56 23.50
N LEU A 94 6.19 29.47 23.80
CA LEU A 94 6.83 28.26 24.32
C LEU A 94 6.20 27.70 25.60
N SER A 95 5.55 28.56 26.41
CA SER A 95 4.80 28.15 27.60
C SER A 95 3.60 27.24 27.29
N LYS A 96 3.20 27.09 26.02
CA LYS A 96 2.10 26.25 25.57
C LYS A 96 2.52 24.85 25.15
N ILE A 97 3.81 24.54 25.10
CA ILE A 97 4.31 23.19 24.78
C ILE A 97 3.65 22.10 25.67
N PRO A 98 3.50 22.28 27.01
CA PRO A 98 2.81 21.28 27.83
C PRO A 98 1.37 21.00 27.37
N ALA A 99 0.64 22.03 26.93
CA ALA A 99 -0.72 21.86 26.43
C ALA A 99 -0.77 21.10 25.10
N PHE A 100 0.26 21.18 24.26
CA PHE A 100 0.38 20.35 23.05
C PHE A 100 0.56 18.87 23.41
N VAL A 101 1.36 18.59 24.44
CA VAL A 101 1.59 17.22 24.93
C VAL A 101 0.31 16.65 25.55
N GLU A 102 -0.34 17.41 26.43
CA GLU A 102 -1.59 17.02 27.09
C GLU A 102 -2.70 16.69 26.07
N LYS A 103 -2.85 17.55 25.06
CA LYS A 103 -3.85 17.37 23.99
C LYS A 103 -3.41 16.38 22.90
N LYS A 104 -2.21 15.80 22.99
CA LYS A 104 -1.62 14.91 21.98
C LYS A 104 -1.75 15.48 20.57
N VAL A 105 -1.33 16.74 20.39
CA VAL A 105 -1.39 17.41 19.09
C VAL A 105 -0.44 16.71 18.14
N ALA A 106 -0.96 16.22 17.01
CA ALA A 106 -0.20 15.41 16.07
C ALA A 106 0.62 16.23 15.07
N ALA A 107 0.21 17.48 14.81
CA ALA A 107 0.91 18.38 13.90
C ALA A 107 1.06 19.82 14.41
N LEU A 108 2.23 20.42 14.19
CA LEU A 108 2.46 21.85 14.44
C LEU A 108 2.11 22.65 13.17
N ARG A 109 1.15 23.58 13.26
CA ARG A 109 0.78 24.44 12.14
C ARG A 109 1.59 25.73 12.12
N LEU A 110 2.21 26.01 10.97
CA LEU A 110 2.97 27.21 10.67
C LEU A 110 2.35 27.94 9.47
N ASN A 111 2.10 29.24 9.63
CA ASN A 111 1.50 30.07 8.61
C ASN A 111 2.55 30.73 7.71
N ILE A 112 2.48 30.49 6.41
CA ILE A 112 3.38 31.13 5.44
C ILE A 112 2.97 32.58 5.17
N ASN A 113 3.91 33.38 4.65
CA ASN A 113 3.73 34.81 4.33
C ASN A 113 3.39 35.68 5.56
N LYS A 114 3.90 35.32 6.75
CA LYS A 114 3.81 36.14 7.97
C LYS A 114 5.19 36.69 8.35
N PRO A 115 5.58 37.89 7.87
CA PRO A 115 6.88 38.47 8.19
C PRO A 115 7.01 38.80 9.67
N ASN A 116 8.19 38.55 10.24
CA ASN A 116 8.56 38.82 11.63
C ASN A 116 7.66 38.15 12.69
N TYR A 117 6.92 37.11 12.31
CA TYR A 117 5.97 36.44 13.21
C TYR A 117 6.61 35.27 13.97
N TYR A 118 7.53 34.57 13.30
CA TYR A 118 8.20 33.40 13.86
C TYR A 118 9.67 33.69 14.17
N SER A 119 10.24 32.90 15.07
CA SER A 119 11.69 32.84 15.27
C SER A 119 12.17 31.40 15.07
N ASN A 120 13.30 31.23 14.38
CA ASN A 120 13.91 29.93 14.12
C ASN A 120 14.15 29.17 15.41
N TRP A 121 14.67 29.87 16.43
CA TRP A 121 14.91 29.29 17.74
C TRP A 121 13.62 28.76 18.38
N ALA A 122 12.51 29.50 18.34
CA ALA A 122 11.26 29.03 18.94
C ALA A 122 10.68 27.82 18.19
N ILE A 123 10.72 27.81 16.85
CA ILE A 123 10.29 26.63 16.07
C ILE A 123 11.15 25.42 16.43
N LYS A 124 12.48 25.59 16.50
CA LYS A 124 13.40 24.53 16.91
C LYS A 124 13.03 23.98 18.29
N GLN A 125 12.81 24.84 19.28
CA GLN A 125 12.41 24.40 20.63
C GLN A 125 11.11 23.59 20.64
N TYR A 126 10.11 24.00 19.86
CA TYR A 126 8.87 23.22 19.70
C TYR A 126 9.15 21.83 19.14
N LEU A 127 9.91 21.76 18.03
CA LEU A 127 10.24 20.49 17.41
C LEU A 127 11.03 19.61 18.37
N GLN A 128 12.05 20.14 19.04
CA GLN A 128 12.87 19.41 20.03
C GLN A 128 12.05 18.85 21.19
N ALA A 129 11.06 19.60 21.66
CA ALA A 129 10.22 19.16 22.78
C ALA A 129 9.15 18.16 22.36
N LEU A 130 8.63 18.26 21.14
CA LEU A 130 7.48 17.46 20.69
C LEU A 130 7.86 16.19 19.91
N THR A 131 8.93 16.19 19.11
CA THR A 131 9.37 14.99 18.34
C THR A 131 9.68 13.74 19.16
N PRO A 132 10.10 13.80 20.44
CA PRO A 132 10.25 12.60 21.25
C PRO A 132 8.92 11.85 21.49
N TYR A 133 7.77 12.50 21.29
CA TYR A 133 6.47 11.90 21.53
C TYR A 133 5.92 11.24 20.25
N PRO A 134 5.51 9.96 20.29
CA PRO A 134 5.03 9.23 19.10
C PRO A 134 3.79 9.82 18.42
N PHE A 135 2.99 10.62 19.15
CA PHE A 135 1.80 11.25 18.57
C PHE A 135 2.16 12.43 17.66
N PHE A 136 3.30 13.10 17.87
CA PHE A 136 3.69 14.29 17.13
C PHE A 136 4.56 13.91 15.94
N LYS A 137 3.96 13.96 14.74
CA LYS A 137 4.60 13.45 13.52
C LYS A 137 4.92 14.56 12.53
N TYR A 138 4.08 15.59 12.43
CA TYR A 138 4.13 16.48 11.26
C TYR A 138 4.27 17.96 11.60
N VAL A 139 4.76 18.69 10.61
CA VAL A 139 4.68 20.16 10.52
C VAL A 139 3.83 20.51 9.32
N LEU A 140 2.75 21.23 9.59
CA LEU A 140 1.76 21.63 8.60
C LEU A 140 2.01 23.09 8.19
N PHE A 141 2.20 23.31 6.90
CA PHE A 141 2.33 24.64 6.32
C PHE A 141 1.00 25.09 5.73
N THR A 142 0.48 26.22 6.19
CA THR A 142 -0.80 26.78 5.73
C THR A 142 -0.67 28.25 5.37
N ARG A 143 -1.59 28.78 4.56
CA ARG A 143 -1.80 30.24 4.47
C ARG A 143 -2.64 30.74 5.65
N THR A 144 -2.69 32.06 5.83
CA THR A 144 -3.59 32.71 6.81
C THR A 144 -5.06 32.36 6.61
N SER A 145 -5.49 32.00 5.39
CA SER A 145 -6.83 31.48 5.07
C SER A 145 -7.09 30.07 5.60
N GLY A 146 -6.06 29.37 6.09
CA GLY A 146 -6.10 27.95 6.43
C GLY A 146 -5.90 27.01 5.24
N GLU A 147 -5.64 27.55 4.04
CA GLU A 147 -5.33 26.74 2.84
C GLU A 147 -4.04 25.93 3.07
N PHE A 148 -4.11 24.64 2.76
CA PHE A 148 -3.00 23.70 2.81
C PHE A 148 -1.94 24.06 1.76
N MET A 149 -0.68 24.20 2.21
CA MET A 149 0.46 24.50 1.34
C MET A 149 1.48 23.37 1.30
N GLY A 150 1.50 22.52 2.32
CA GLY A 150 2.35 21.35 2.39
C GLY A 150 2.44 20.78 3.80
N ILE A 151 2.98 19.58 3.89
CA ILE A 151 3.27 18.90 5.15
C ILE A 151 4.66 18.28 5.08
N MET A 152 5.36 18.25 6.21
CA MET A 152 6.69 17.64 6.34
C MET A 152 6.77 16.86 7.63
N ASP A 153 7.57 15.78 7.65
CA ASP A 153 7.91 15.08 8.88
C ASP A 153 8.64 16.02 9.86
N ALA A 154 8.19 16.05 11.11
CA ALA A 154 8.71 16.96 12.12
C ALA A 154 10.14 16.62 12.53
N SER A 155 10.52 15.35 12.52
CA SER A 155 11.86 14.88 12.83
C SER A 155 12.82 15.23 11.69
N GLN A 156 12.37 15.08 10.44
CA GLN A 156 13.12 15.53 9.27
C GLN A 156 13.34 17.03 9.31
N LEU A 157 12.31 17.84 9.57
CA LEU A 157 12.49 19.30 9.68
C LEU A 157 13.46 19.66 10.80
N LEU A 158 13.37 18.99 11.96
CA LEU A 158 14.31 19.22 13.06
C LEU A 158 15.75 18.86 12.68
N PHE A 159 15.93 17.77 11.93
CA PHE A 159 17.23 17.37 11.39
C PHE A 159 17.80 18.45 10.45
N GLU A 160 17.01 18.92 9.49
CA GLU A 160 17.41 20.00 8.57
C GLU A 160 17.79 21.29 9.33
N MET A 161 17.06 21.64 10.38
CA MET A 161 17.36 22.81 11.22
C MET A 161 18.58 22.64 12.14
N ARG A 162 19.04 21.40 12.37
CA ARG A 162 20.20 21.10 13.22
C ARG A 162 21.47 20.93 12.39
N GLU A 163 21.41 20.10 11.36
CA GLU A 163 22.59 19.69 10.59
C GLU A 163 22.83 20.62 9.40
N ASN A 164 21.77 21.05 8.72
CA ASN A 164 21.88 21.88 7.51
C ASN A 164 21.69 23.38 7.77
N ASN A 165 21.60 23.79 9.04
CA ASN A 165 21.35 25.17 9.46
C ASN A 165 20.18 25.84 8.71
N LEU A 166 19.12 25.06 8.44
CA LEU A 166 17.96 25.57 7.72
C LEU A 166 17.32 26.76 8.44
N ASP A 167 17.31 27.91 7.77
CA ASP A 167 16.51 29.07 8.15
C ASP A 167 15.06 28.88 7.69
N ILE A 168 14.26 28.19 8.52
CA ILE A 168 12.85 27.93 8.22
C ILE A 168 12.03 29.23 8.16
N VAL A 169 12.37 30.24 8.98
CA VAL A 169 11.64 31.51 9.00
C VAL A 169 11.76 32.23 7.66
N ALA A 170 12.95 32.35 7.09
CA ALA A 170 13.14 32.96 5.77
C ALA A 170 12.29 32.27 4.69
N ARG A 171 12.15 30.94 4.77
CA ARG A 171 11.32 30.15 3.84
C ARG A 171 9.83 30.40 4.04
N LEU A 172 9.36 30.42 5.29
CA LEU A 172 7.97 30.75 5.62
C LEU A 172 7.59 32.15 5.16
N GLU A 173 8.48 33.13 5.35
CA GLU A 173 8.26 34.52 4.95
C GLU A 173 8.24 34.72 3.43
N SER A 174 9.09 33.98 2.71
CA SER A 174 9.09 33.99 1.23
C SER A 174 7.83 33.39 0.60
N GLY A 175 7.03 32.66 1.38
CA GLY A 175 5.86 31.94 0.90
C GLY A 175 6.16 30.69 0.08
N ASN A 176 7.44 30.37 -0.15
CA ASN A 176 7.86 29.25 -0.96
C ASN A 176 8.34 28.06 -0.12
N VAL A 177 7.37 27.32 0.41
CA VAL A 177 7.63 26.08 1.18
C VAL A 177 8.05 24.91 0.30
N THR A 178 7.86 24.96 -1.02
CA THR A 178 8.28 23.88 -1.93
C THR A 178 9.80 23.68 -1.97
N THR A 179 10.56 24.69 -1.53
CA THR A 179 12.02 24.62 -1.39
C THR A 179 12.47 23.91 -0.11
N LEU A 180 11.55 23.56 0.78
CA LEU A 180 11.82 22.83 2.01
C LEU A 180 11.91 21.33 1.72
N GLY A 181 13.04 20.87 1.20
CA GLY A 181 13.40 19.44 1.11
C GLY A 181 12.24 18.48 0.82
N ASP A 182 12.12 17.44 1.65
CA ASP A 182 11.10 16.39 1.58
C ASP A 182 9.71 16.86 2.06
N ILE A 183 9.15 17.89 1.40
CA ILE A 183 7.80 18.40 1.66
C ILE A 183 6.77 17.74 0.74
N THR A 184 5.72 17.19 1.33
CA THR A 184 4.57 16.68 0.59
C THR A 184 3.58 17.82 0.34
N THR A 185 3.46 18.22 -0.92
CA THR A 185 2.50 19.24 -1.38
C THR A 185 1.30 18.64 -2.11
N ALA A 186 1.45 17.41 -2.61
CA ALA A 186 0.36 16.66 -3.18
C ALA A 186 -0.71 16.40 -2.11
N SER A 187 -1.97 16.60 -2.48
CA SER A 187 -3.12 16.36 -1.62
C SER A 187 -4.28 15.83 -2.44
N ILE A 188 -5.28 15.26 -1.76
CA ILE A 188 -6.48 14.76 -2.38
C ILE A 188 -7.72 15.34 -1.70
N GLU A 189 -8.77 15.59 -2.49
CA GLU A 189 -10.03 16.09 -1.98
C GLU A 189 -10.79 14.99 -1.23
N GLN A 190 -11.45 15.38 -0.15
CA GLN A 190 -12.38 14.55 0.60
C GLN A 190 -13.45 13.97 -0.35
N GLY A 191 -13.78 12.69 -0.18
CA GLY A 191 -14.72 12.01 -1.07
C GLY A 191 -14.14 11.60 -2.42
N SER A 192 -12.82 11.69 -2.60
CA SER A 192 -12.15 11.01 -3.72
C SER A 192 -12.14 9.49 -3.54
N SER A 193 -12.05 8.76 -4.65
CA SER A 193 -11.96 7.30 -4.61
C SER A 193 -10.61 6.82 -4.06
N LYS A 194 -10.62 5.66 -3.39
CA LYS A 194 -9.41 4.94 -2.97
C LYS A 194 -8.43 4.69 -4.12
N GLU A 195 -8.93 4.36 -5.31
CA GLU A 195 -8.10 4.16 -6.50
C GLU A 195 -7.32 5.42 -6.87
N LYS A 196 -7.99 6.59 -6.93
CA LYS A 196 -7.34 7.87 -7.21
C LYS A 196 -6.29 8.22 -6.17
N ALA A 197 -6.57 7.94 -4.89
CA ALA A 197 -5.61 8.11 -3.80
C ALA A 197 -4.36 7.23 -3.98
N LEU A 198 -4.54 5.93 -4.27
CA LEU A 198 -3.44 4.99 -4.50
C LEU A 198 -2.62 5.34 -5.74
N GLN A 199 -3.26 5.76 -6.83
CA GLN A 199 -2.58 6.23 -8.03
C GLN A 199 -1.73 7.46 -7.73
N LEU A 200 -2.28 8.45 -7.02
CA LEU A 200 -1.55 9.66 -6.66
C LEU A 200 -0.38 9.35 -5.71
N MET A 201 -0.58 8.47 -4.73
CA MET A 201 0.47 7.97 -3.84
C MET A 201 1.58 7.24 -4.60
N SER A 202 1.22 6.38 -5.56
CA SER A 202 2.19 5.62 -6.35
C SER A 202 3.00 6.53 -7.28
N HIS A 203 2.34 7.47 -7.95
CA HIS A 203 2.99 8.42 -8.86
C HIS A 203 4.02 9.31 -8.15
N ASN A 204 3.70 9.74 -6.92
CA ASN A 204 4.56 10.62 -6.13
C ASN A 204 5.45 9.85 -5.12
N ASN A 205 5.43 8.51 -5.15
CA ASN A 205 6.13 7.65 -4.20
C ASN A 205 5.84 7.97 -2.70
N LEU A 206 4.59 8.33 -2.39
CA LEU A 206 4.15 8.72 -1.04
C LEU A 206 3.46 7.57 -0.32
N SER A 207 3.89 7.26 0.91
CA SER A 207 3.20 6.30 1.78
C SER A 207 1.90 6.86 2.37
N GLU A 208 1.81 8.17 2.49
CA GLU A 208 0.71 8.88 3.12
C GLU A 208 0.31 10.09 2.28
N LEU A 209 -0.97 10.47 2.35
CA LEU A 209 -1.51 11.54 1.53
C LEU A 209 -2.41 12.47 2.34
N PRO A 210 -2.13 13.78 2.32
CA PRO A 210 -3.00 14.82 2.88
C PRO A 210 -4.38 14.83 2.22
N VAL A 211 -5.42 14.82 3.05
CA VAL A 211 -6.81 14.99 2.60
C VAL A 211 -7.29 16.39 2.95
N VAL A 212 -7.80 17.09 1.94
CA VAL A 212 -8.32 18.45 2.08
C VAL A 212 -9.83 18.50 1.84
N ASN A 213 -10.50 19.46 2.47
CA ASN A 213 -11.90 19.76 2.17
C ASN A 213 -12.03 20.68 0.92
N GLU A 214 -13.26 21.04 0.56
CA GLU A 214 -13.57 21.96 -0.55
C GLU A 214 -12.91 23.34 -0.41
N LYS A 215 -12.63 23.78 0.83
CA LYS A 215 -11.91 25.03 1.12
C LYS A 215 -10.38 24.87 1.08
N LYS A 216 -9.89 23.72 0.60
CA LYS A 216 -8.47 23.33 0.59
C LYS A 216 -7.80 23.31 1.96
N GLN A 217 -8.57 23.11 3.03
CA GLN A 217 -8.04 23.00 4.38
C GLN A 217 -7.78 21.53 4.67
N LEU A 218 -6.63 21.21 5.30
CA LEU A 218 -6.32 19.86 5.73
C LEU A 218 -7.36 19.39 6.77
N ILE A 219 -7.98 18.25 6.52
CA ILE A 219 -8.90 17.60 7.45
C ILE A 219 -8.35 16.30 8.03
N GLY A 220 -7.37 15.69 7.37
CA GLY A 220 -6.77 14.44 7.82
C GLY A 220 -5.73 13.90 6.86
N MET A 221 -5.28 12.68 7.13
CA MET A 221 -4.35 11.93 6.28
C MET A 221 -4.95 10.57 5.93
N VAL A 222 -4.47 10.00 4.84
CA VAL A 222 -4.76 8.63 4.46
C VAL A 222 -3.44 7.91 4.19
N GLU A 223 -3.32 6.70 4.73
CA GLU A 223 -2.13 5.86 4.57
C GLU A 223 -2.40 4.77 3.52
N ARG A 224 -1.39 4.46 2.71
CA ARG A 224 -1.48 3.42 1.66
C ARG A 224 -1.83 2.05 2.24
N ASP A 225 -1.18 1.68 3.33
CA ASP A 225 -1.38 0.38 3.99
C ASP A 225 -2.81 0.24 4.52
N ARG A 226 -3.40 1.34 4.98
CA ARG A 226 -4.79 1.38 5.43
C ARG A 226 -5.77 1.26 4.25
N ILE A 227 -5.51 1.95 3.13
CA ILE A 227 -6.35 1.80 1.92
C ILE A 227 -6.32 0.34 1.43
N THR A 228 -5.13 -0.23 1.30
CA THR A 228 -4.96 -1.61 0.79
C THR A 228 -5.60 -2.64 1.72
N SER A 229 -5.41 -2.50 3.04
CA SER A 229 -6.06 -3.36 4.03
C SER A 229 -7.57 -3.28 3.96
N ASN A 230 -8.13 -2.08 3.78
CA ASN A 230 -9.58 -1.89 3.63
C ASN A 230 -10.11 -2.55 2.34
N ILE A 231 -9.37 -2.46 1.23
CA ILE A 231 -9.75 -3.15 -0.02
C ILE A 231 -9.75 -4.67 0.17
N VAL A 232 -8.71 -5.22 0.80
CA VAL A 232 -8.63 -6.67 1.08
C VAL A 232 -9.78 -7.12 1.98
N ALA A 233 -10.08 -6.35 3.03
CA ALA A 233 -11.20 -6.63 3.92
C ALA A 233 -12.55 -6.61 3.19
N GLU A 234 -12.78 -5.63 2.30
CA GLU A 234 -13.97 -5.54 1.46
C GLU A 234 -14.11 -6.76 0.53
N LEU A 235 -13.02 -7.21 -0.09
CA LEU A 235 -13.02 -8.40 -0.97
C LEU A 235 -13.31 -9.71 -0.22
N VAL A 236 -12.83 -9.83 1.03
CA VAL A 236 -13.12 -10.98 1.87
C VAL A 236 -14.58 -10.98 2.32
N ALA A 237 -15.13 -9.81 2.64
CA ALA A 237 -16.53 -9.66 3.06
C ALA A 237 -17.51 -9.92 1.91
N ALA A 238 -17.20 -9.49 0.69
CA ALA A 238 -18.04 -9.68 -0.50
C ALA A 238 -18.13 -11.15 -0.98
N ASN A 239 -17.21 -12.02 -0.53
CA ASN A 239 -17.19 -13.45 -0.86
C ASN A 239 -17.84 -14.35 0.21
N LYS A 240 -18.52 -13.78 1.21
CA LYS A 240 -19.38 -14.50 2.16
C LYS A 240 -20.84 -14.37 1.77
#